data_AF-A0A2I8BIE8-F1
#
_entry.id   AF-A0A2I8BIE8-F1
#
_cell.length_a   1.000
_cell.length_b   1.000
_cell.length_c   1.000
_cell.angle_alpha   90.00
_cell.angle_beta   90.00
_cell.angle_gamma   90.00
#
_symmetry.space_group_name_H-M   'P 1'
#
loop_
_entity.id
_entity.type
_entity.pdbx_description
1 polymer ?
#
loop_
_entity_poly.entity_id
_entity_poly.type
_entity_poly.pdbx_seq_one_letter_code
_entity_poly.pdbx_strand_id
1 'polypeptide(L)'
;MEQWRSTAAEASSRSFTNINGTNAIVDAITGARQQYRLAAEDCRMFRPGVHPLPNAGQGASAGGDIIDLALGRIKRFSRFHAVLGNVFSLCADHIGLQGNAPLWRDRWQLHHADAARHAETALHCLHSAKSHGHAALGVFHVMLRPPSPRAVAHAWAPAAEQLLRGAMDDLAMAEAAVERMRPAMVAQFFDASMLLHG
;
A
#
# COMPACT_ATOMS: atom_id res chain seq x y z
N MET A 1 -33.51 -13.97 -14.92
CA MET A 1 -32.24 -14.21 -15.64
C MET A 1 -31.35 -12.97 -15.76
N GLU A 2 -31.82 -11.75 -15.44
CA GLU A 2 -31.04 -10.50 -15.63
C GLU A 2 -30.16 -10.08 -14.44
N GLN A 3 -30.47 -10.51 -13.22
CA GLN A 3 -29.84 -9.99 -12.01
C GLN A 3 -28.34 -10.34 -11.91
N TRP A 4 -27.93 -11.57 -12.28
CA TRP A 4 -26.52 -11.97 -12.23
C TRP A 4 -25.67 -11.22 -13.26
N ARG A 5 -26.20 -10.95 -14.46
CA ARG A 5 -25.51 -10.16 -15.50
C ARG A 5 -25.30 -8.72 -15.05
N SER A 6 -26.31 -8.12 -14.40
CA SER A 6 -26.22 -6.78 -13.83
C SER A 6 -25.15 -6.72 -12.73
N THR A 7 -25.16 -7.66 -11.78
CA THR A 7 -24.14 -7.74 -10.72
C THR A 7 -22.73 -7.93 -11.29
N ALA A 8 -22.58 -8.78 -12.30
CA ALA A 8 -21.28 -9.03 -12.93
C ALA A 8 -20.76 -7.83 -13.73
N ALA A 9 -21.65 -7.10 -14.42
CA ALA A 9 -21.31 -5.85 -15.12
C ALA A 9 -20.88 -4.75 -14.13
N GLU A 10 -21.57 -4.61 -12.99
CA GLU A 10 -21.18 -3.66 -11.94
C GLU A 10 -19.82 -4.02 -11.34
N ALA A 11 -19.59 -5.30 -11.07
CA ALA A 11 -18.32 -5.81 -10.56
C ALA A 11 -17.15 -5.57 -11.55
N SER A 12 -17.41 -5.73 -12.84
CA SER A 12 -16.47 -5.40 -13.93
C SER A 12 -16.13 -3.90 -13.95
N SER A 13 -17.14 -3.02 -13.94
CA SER A 13 -16.94 -1.56 -13.92
C SER A 13 -16.11 -1.09 -12.72
N ARG A 14 -16.42 -1.60 -11.51
CA ARG A 14 -15.70 -1.27 -10.28
C ARG A 14 -14.27 -1.81 -10.26
N SER A 15 -14.00 -2.92 -10.96
CA SER A 15 -12.64 -3.44 -11.14
C SER A 15 -11.76 -2.47 -11.93
N PHE A 16 -12.29 -1.88 -12.99
CA PHE A 16 -11.57 -0.85 -13.77
C PHE A 16 -11.25 0.40 -12.94
N THR A 17 -12.21 0.87 -12.13
CA THR A 17 -11.96 1.97 -11.18
C THR A 17 -10.85 1.63 -10.19
N ASN A 18 -10.82 0.41 -9.66
CA ASN A 18 -9.78 -0.03 -8.73
C ASN A 18 -8.40 -0.17 -9.38
N ILE A 19 -8.32 -0.65 -10.63
CA ILE A 19 -7.07 -0.68 -11.41
C ILE A 19 -6.50 0.73 -11.58
N ASN A 20 -7.34 1.72 -11.86
CA ASN A 20 -6.88 3.11 -11.96
C ASN A 20 -6.52 3.70 -10.58
N GLY A 21 -7.19 3.23 -9.52
CA GLY A 21 -6.91 3.60 -8.14
C GLY A 21 -5.53 3.18 -7.62
N THR A 22 -4.82 2.25 -8.28
CA THR A 22 -3.46 1.86 -7.88
C THR A 22 -2.45 2.99 -8.04
N ASN A 23 -2.64 3.88 -9.01
CA ASN A 23 -1.78 5.07 -9.19
C ASN A 23 -1.80 5.96 -7.94
N ALA A 24 -2.99 6.22 -7.38
CA ALA A 24 -3.13 7.02 -6.17
C ALA A 24 -2.52 6.36 -4.91
N ILE A 25 -2.29 5.04 -4.95
CA ILE A 25 -1.54 4.33 -3.90
C ILE A 25 -0.04 4.57 -4.09
N VAL A 26 0.47 4.40 -5.31
CA VAL A 26 1.89 4.66 -5.65
C VAL A 26 2.27 6.12 -5.38
N ASP A 27 1.41 7.07 -5.74
CA ASP A 27 1.62 8.50 -5.47
C ASP A 27 1.70 8.79 -3.97
N ALA A 28 0.84 8.14 -3.17
CA ALA A 28 0.88 8.25 -1.72
C ALA A 28 2.18 7.64 -1.15
N ILE A 29 2.59 6.46 -1.62
CA ILE A 29 3.85 5.83 -1.20
C ILE A 29 5.03 6.74 -1.52
N THR A 30 5.08 7.30 -2.73
CA THR A 30 6.11 8.24 -3.15
C THR A 30 6.13 9.50 -2.28
N GLY A 31 4.95 10.06 -1.99
CA GLY A 31 4.80 11.20 -1.08
C GLY A 31 5.31 10.90 0.32
N ALA A 32 4.98 9.74 0.90
CA ALA A 32 5.45 9.33 2.21
C ALA A 32 6.99 9.14 2.24
N ARG A 33 7.57 8.51 1.20
CA ARG A 33 9.02 8.37 1.05
C ARG A 33 9.72 9.73 1.03
N GLN A 34 9.15 10.70 0.33
CA GLN A 34 9.71 12.06 0.30
C GLN A 34 9.67 12.71 1.69
N GLN A 35 8.59 12.55 2.45
CA GLN A 35 8.51 13.10 3.81
C GLN A 35 9.52 12.44 4.77
N TYR A 36 9.70 11.12 4.68
CA TYR A 36 10.74 10.43 5.46
C TYR A 36 12.16 10.81 5.06
N ARG A 37 12.40 11.09 3.78
CA ARG A 37 13.68 11.63 3.31
C ARG A 37 13.98 12.99 3.93
N LEU A 38 13.00 13.91 3.95
CA LEU A 38 13.16 15.22 4.58
C LEU A 38 13.46 15.10 6.08
N ALA A 39 12.76 14.21 6.79
CA ALA A 39 13.05 13.94 8.20
C ALA A 39 14.46 13.31 8.40
N ALA A 40 14.92 12.49 7.45
CA ALA A 40 16.27 11.92 7.52
C ALA A 40 17.34 12.99 7.29
N GLU A 41 17.05 14.01 6.47
CA GLU A 41 17.92 15.18 6.29
C GLU A 41 18.00 16.02 7.58
N ASP A 42 16.90 16.20 8.32
CA ASP A 42 16.92 16.84 9.64
C ASP A 42 17.91 16.15 10.59
N CYS A 43 17.94 14.80 10.57
CA CYS A 43 18.87 14.02 11.39
C CYS A 43 20.34 14.36 11.11
N ARG A 44 20.68 14.58 9.84
CA ARG A 44 22.05 14.91 9.41
C ARG A 44 22.49 16.32 9.81
N MET A 45 21.52 17.19 10.12
CA MET A 45 21.78 18.55 10.59
C MET A 45 22.08 18.61 12.09
N PHE A 46 21.81 17.55 12.87
CA PHE A 46 22.14 17.47 14.30
C PHE A 46 23.64 17.23 14.54
N ARG A 47 24.45 18.27 14.30
CA ARG A 47 25.88 18.30 14.59
C ARG A 47 26.14 18.66 16.06
N PRO A 48 27.31 18.29 16.61
CA PRO A 48 27.70 18.69 17.96
C PRO A 48 27.54 20.22 18.15
N GLY A 49 26.79 20.62 19.18
CA GLY A 49 26.58 22.04 19.50
C GLY A 49 25.48 22.76 18.70
N VAL A 50 24.90 22.13 17.67
CA VAL A 50 23.79 22.69 16.89
C VAL A 50 22.47 22.42 17.59
N HIS A 51 21.61 23.44 17.69
CA HIS A 51 20.27 23.26 18.23
C HIS A 51 19.37 22.60 17.20
N PRO A 52 18.59 21.58 17.61
CA PRO A 52 17.55 21.04 16.76
C PRO A 52 16.55 22.12 16.33
N LEU A 53 16.16 22.08 15.06
CA LEU A 53 15.05 22.90 14.59
C LEU A 53 13.76 22.50 15.32
N PRO A 54 12.92 23.44 15.76
CA PRO A 54 11.68 23.12 16.49
C PRO A 54 10.71 22.23 15.71
N ASN A 55 10.83 22.24 14.38
CA ASN A 55 10.00 21.47 13.46
C ASN A 55 10.69 20.20 12.93
N ALA A 56 11.85 19.83 13.46
CA ALA A 56 12.53 18.61 13.03
C ALA A 56 11.65 17.37 13.27
N GLY A 57 11.61 16.47 12.29
CA GLY A 57 10.75 15.29 12.37
C GLY A 57 9.29 15.52 11.95
N GLN A 58 8.90 16.72 11.52
CA GLN A 58 7.59 16.94 10.89
C GLN A 58 7.37 16.02 9.68
N GLY A 59 8.42 15.73 8.91
CA GLY A 59 8.36 14.75 7.82
C GLY A 59 8.05 13.33 8.31
N ALA A 60 8.47 12.94 9.51
CA ALA A 60 8.13 11.64 10.09
C ALA A 60 6.63 11.55 10.44
N SER A 61 6.04 12.64 10.94
CA SER A 61 4.58 12.71 11.16
C SER A 61 3.80 12.69 9.85
N ALA A 62 4.14 13.59 8.93
CA ALA A 62 3.44 13.73 7.65
C ALA A 62 3.52 12.45 6.80
N GLY A 63 4.66 11.76 6.81
CA GLY A 63 4.81 10.46 6.15
C GLY A 63 3.86 9.41 6.72
N GLY A 64 3.64 9.40 8.04
CA GLY A 64 2.69 8.50 8.70
C GLY A 64 1.24 8.73 8.25
N ASP A 65 0.80 10.00 8.16
CA ASP A 65 -0.56 10.36 7.72
C ASP A 65 -0.81 9.95 6.26
N ILE A 66 0.20 10.13 5.40
CA ILE A 66 0.11 9.71 3.99
C ILE A 66 0.03 8.18 3.87
N ILE A 67 0.76 7.44 4.71
CA ILE A 67 0.67 5.96 4.76
C ILE A 67 -0.74 5.52 5.14
N ASP A 68 -1.43 6.21 6.05
CA ASP A 68 -2.80 5.88 6.42
C ASP A 68 -3.79 6.01 5.24
N LEU A 69 -3.58 6.98 4.36
CA LEU A 69 -4.35 7.09 3.11
C LEU A 69 -4.10 5.89 2.19
N ALA A 70 -2.83 5.47 2.03
CA ALA A 70 -2.48 4.29 1.23
C ALA A 70 -3.05 2.99 1.82
N LEU A 71 -2.93 2.78 3.13
CA LEU A 71 -3.52 1.66 3.86
C LEU A 71 -5.04 1.60 3.67
N GLY A 72 -5.71 2.74 3.81
CA GLY A 72 -7.16 2.84 3.60
C GLY A 72 -7.57 2.44 2.18
N ARG A 73 -6.79 2.83 1.16
CA ARG A 73 -7.03 2.46 -0.24
C ARG A 73 -6.84 0.96 -0.47
N ILE A 74 -5.72 0.37 -0.03
CA ILE A 74 -5.47 -1.06 -0.22
C ILE A 74 -6.50 -1.91 0.54
N LYS A 75 -6.87 -1.53 1.77
CA LYS A 75 -7.94 -2.24 2.51
C LYS A 75 -9.28 -2.23 1.78
N ARG A 76 -9.66 -1.10 1.17
CA ARG A 76 -10.88 -1.02 0.33
C ARG A 76 -10.75 -1.92 -0.90
N PHE A 77 -9.58 -1.92 -1.54
CA PHE A 77 -9.29 -2.83 -2.65
C PHE A 77 -9.43 -4.29 -2.25
N SER A 78 -8.76 -4.75 -1.19
CA SER A 78 -8.81 -6.15 -0.73
C SER A 78 -10.23 -6.60 -0.40
N ARG A 79 -11.05 -5.74 0.23
CA ARG A 79 -12.47 -6.03 0.49
C ARG A 79 -13.27 -6.21 -0.80
N PHE A 80 -13.11 -5.28 -1.74
CA PHE A 80 -13.77 -5.38 -3.03
C PHE A 80 -13.33 -6.64 -3.77
N HIS A 81 -12.03 -6.92 -3.77
CA HIS A 81 -11.44 -8.08 -4.42
C HIS A 81 -12.01 -9.39 -3.85
N ALA A 82 -12.16 -9.52 -2.53
CA ALA A 82 -12.81 -10.69 -1.93
C ALA A 82 -14.27 -10.87 -2.40
N VAL A 83 -15.05 -9.77 -2.45
CA VAL A 83 -16.44 -9.81 -2.97
C VAL A 83 -16.46 -10.20 -4.45
N LEU A 84 -15.54 -9.64 -5.23
CA LEU A 84 -15.38 -9.93 -6.66
C LEU A 84 -15.18 -11.43 -6.87
N GLY A 85 -14.35 -12.07 -6.04
CA GLY A 85 -14.09 -13.50 -6.18
C GLY A 85 -15.30 -14.38 -5.89
N ASN A 86 -16.14 -14.00 -4.92
CA ASN A 86 -17.39 -14.69 -4.64
C ASN A 86 -18.39 -14.54 -5.81
N VAL A 87 -18.55 -13.32 -6.35
CA VAL A 87 -19.45 -13.06 -7.49
C VAL A 87 -19.03 -13.88 -8.70
N PHE A 88 -17.72 -13.91 -9.03
CA PHE A 88 -17.24 -14.67 -10.18
C PHE A 88 -17.37 -16.18 -9.98
N SER A 89 -17.12 -16.69 -8.78
CA SER A 89 -17.33 -18.12 -8.48
C SER A 89 -18.79 -18.52 -8.71
N LEU A 90 -19.73 -17.71 -8.22
CA LEU A 90 -21.17 -17.94 -8.44
C LEU A 90 -21.58 -17.86 -9.91
N CYS A 91 -21.06 -16.88 -10.65
CA CYS A 91 -21.31 -16.76 -12.09
C CYS A 91 -20.71 -17.96 -12.85
N ALA A 92 -19.50 -18.37 -12.49
CA ALA A 92 -18.82 -19.52 -13.09
C ALA A 92 -19.56 -20.83 -12.83
N ASP A 93 -20.19 -21.01 -11.67
CA ASP A 93 -21.01 -22.19 -11.38
C ASP A 93 -22.36 -22.14 -12.12
N HIS A 94 -22.92 -20.94 -12.31
CA HIS A 94 -24.12 -20.75 -13.12
C HIS A 94 -23.89 -21.01 -14.62
N ILE A 95 -22.73 -20.58 -15.14
CA ILE A 95 -22.32 -20.74 -16.55
C ILE A 95 -21.69 -22.12 -16.81
N GLY A 96 -21.08 -22.73 -15.77
CA GLY A 96 -20.34 -24.00 -15.79
C GLY A 96 -21.13 -25.26 -16.12
N LEU A 97 -22.37 -25.13 -16.60
CA LEU A 97 -23.09 -26.18 -17.31
C LEU A 97 -22.63 -26.35 -18.78
N GLN A 98 -21.71 -25.53 -19.30
CA GLN A 98 -21.24 -25.61 -20.70
C GLN A 98 -19.71 -25.74 -20.85
N GLY A 99 -19.24 -26.99 -21.03
CA GLY A 99 -18.19 -27.44 -21.97
C GLY A 99 -16.72 -27.00 -21.85
N ASN A 100 -16.41 -25.73 -21.56
CA ASN A 100 -15.04 -25.17 -21.66
C ASN A 100 -14.55 -24.50 -20.36
N ALA A 101 -15.21 -24.78 -19.23
CA ALA A 101 -15.02 -24.15 -17.93
C ALA A 101 -13.62 -24.27 -17.25
N PRO A 102 -12.79 -25.32 -17.43
CA PRO A 102 -11.63 -25.52 -16.55
C PRO A 102 -10.50 -24.51 -16.73
N LEU A 103 -10.04 -24.28 -17.97
CA LEU A 103 -8.77 -23.58 -18.21
C LEU A 103 -8.80 -22.09 -17.85
N TRP A 104 -9.88 -21.37 -18.16
CA TRP A 104 -9.98 -19.95 -17.80
C TRP A 104 -10.31 -19.76 -16.32
N ARG A 105 -11.02 -20.72 -15.69
CA ARG A 105 -11.31 -20.69 -14.25
C ARG A 105 -10.01 -20.78 -13.45
N ASP A 106 -9.14 -21.70 -13.83
CA ASP A 106 -7.83 -21.88 -13.19
C ASP A 106 -6.94 -20.64 -13.37
N ARG A 107 -6.90 -20.04 -14.57
CA ARG A 107 -6.16 -18.78 -14.81
C ARG A 107 -6.71 -17.61 -14.01
N TRP A 108 -8.04 -17.44 -13.99
CA TRP A 108 -8.67 -16.39 -13.20
C TRP A 108 -8.37 -16.55 -11.71
N GLN A 109 -8.44 -17.77 -11.17
CA GLN A 109 -8.13 -18.07 -9.77
C GLN A 109 -6.66 -17.76 -9.44
N LEU A 110 -5.74 -18.08 -10.35
CA LEU A 110 -4.33 -17.76 -10.19
C LEU A 110 -4.12 -16.25 -10.09
N HIS A 111 -4.66 -15.48 -11.04
CA HIS A 111 -4.52 -14.01 -11.04
C HIS A 111 -5.21 -13.36 -9.85
N HIS A 112 -6.36 -13.90 -9.42
CA HIS A 112 -7.03 -13.50 -8.20
C HIS A 112 -6.13 -13.72 -6.98
N ALA A 113 -5.56 -14.91 -6.81
CA ALA A 113 -4.66 -15.21 -5.70
C ALA A 113 -3.40 -14.32 -5.72
N ASP A 114 -2.82 -14.06 -6.90
CA ASP A 114 -1.66 -13.18 -7.04
C ASP A 114 -1.98 -11.73 -6.67
N ALA A 115 -3.10 -11.18 -7.14
CA ALA A 115 -3.53 -9.83 -6.77
C ALA A 115 -3.77 -9.72 -5.25
N ALA A 116 -4.40 -10.72 -4.63
CA ALA A 116 -4.62 -10.76 -3.18
C ALA A 116 -3.29 -10.82 -2.41
N ARG A 117 -2.37 -11.69 -2.82
CA ARG A 117 -1.04 -11.85 -2.22
C ARG A 117 -0.23 -10.55 -2.30
N HIS A 118 -0.21 -9.90 -3.45
CA HIS A 118 0.49 -8.63 -3.61
C HIS A 118 -0.13 -7.49 -2.79
N ALA A 119 -1.47 -7.46 -2.65
CA ALA A 119 -2.14 -6.53 -1.75
C ALA A 119 -1.74 -6.77 -0.28
N GLU A 120 -1.65 -8.03 0.15
CA GLU A 120 -1.23 -8.40 1.49
C GLU A 120 0.23 -8.01 1.77
N THR A 121 1.15 -8.30 0.84
CA THR A 121 2.53 -7.83 0.93
C THR A 121 2.59 -6.31 1.06
N ALA A 122 1.84 -5.57 0.24
CA ALA A 122 1.82 -4.12 0.31
C ALA A 122 1.28 -3.61 1.66
N LEU A 123 0.21 -4.21 2.20
CA LEU A 123 -0.30 -3.88 3.53
C LEU A 123 0.73 -4.12 4.63
N HIS A 124 1.40 -5.27 4.60
CA HIS A 124 2.43 -5.62 5.56
C HIS A 124 3.56 -4.59 5.55
N CYS A 125 4.11 -4.29 4.37
CA CYS A 125 5.17 -3.30 4.20
C CYS A 125 4.74 -1.89 4.64
N LEU A 126 3.52 -1.44 4.31
CA LEU A 126 3.00 -0.14 4.77
C LEU A 126 2.85 -0.08 6.30
N HIS A 127 2.41 -1.17 6.94
CA HIS A 127 2.33 -1.25 8.39
C HIS A 127 3.71 -1.22 9.05
N SER A 128 4.70 -1.91 8.48
CA SER A 128 6.09 -1.86 8.92
C SER A 128 6.67 -0.44 8.78
N ALA A 129 6.52 0.17 7.60
CA ALA A 129 6.96 1.54 7.34
C ALA A 129 6.36 2.55 8.32
N LYS A 130 5.04 2.45 8.59
CA LYS A 130 4.37 3.30 9.59
C LYS A 130 4.98 3.12 10.98
N SER A 131 5.26 1.88 11.37
CA SER A 131 5.83 1.57 12.69
C SER A 131 7.23 2.15 12.83
N HIS A 132 8.07 2.01 11.80
CA HIS A 132 9.40 2.64 11.75
C HIS A 132 9.32 4.18 11.79
N GLY A 133 8.44 4.79 11.00
CA GLY A 133 8.23 6.24 11.00
C GLY A 133 7.73 6.77 12.34
N HIS A 134 6.82 6.05 12.99
CA HIS A 134 6.32 6.41 14.33
C HIS A 134 7.41 6.29 15.39
N ALA A 135 8.24 5.25 15.34
CA ALA A 135 9.39 5.10 16.23
C ALA A 135 10.39 6.25 16.02
N ALA A 136 10.68 6.62 14.77
CA ALA A 136 11.54 7.77 14.45
C ALA A 136 10.97 9.08 15.02
N LEU A 137 9.67 9.33 14.86
CA LEU A 137 8.98 10.47 15.45
C LEU A 137 9.12 10.51 16.99
N GLY A 138 9.02 9.35 17.64
CA GLY A 138 9.29 9.22 19.08
C GLY A 138 10.70 9.67 19.46
N VAL A 139 11.70 9.30 18.66
CA VAL A 139 13.09 9.77 18.86
C VAL A 139 13.19 11.29 18.67
N PHE A 140 12.55 11.87 17.65
CA PHE A 140 12.50 13.33 17.49
C PHE A 140 11.90 14.03 18.71
N HIS A 141 10.79 13.51 19.26
CA HIS A 141 10.21 14.08 20.48
C HIS A 141 11.19 14.05 21.67
N VAL A 142 11.98 12.98 21.81
CA VAL A 142 13.03 12.91 22.86
C VAL A 142 14.12 13.96 22.61
N MET A 143 14.60 14.09 21.37
CA MET A 143 15.65 15.06 21.01
C MET A 143 15.22 16.52 21.21
N LEU A 144 13.92 16.80 21.00
CA LEU A 144 13.34 18.14 21.09
C LEU A 144 12.85 18.51 22.51
N ARG A 145 12.79 17.56 23.45
CA ARG A 145 12.25 17.79 24.80
C ARG A 145 13.14 18.73 25.63
N PRO A 146 12.60 19.81 26.20
CA PRO A 146 13.33 20.67 27.14
C PRO A 146 13.62 19.98 28.50
N PRO A 147 14.74 20.31 29.18
CA PRO A 147 15.85 21.13 28.69
C PRO A 147 16.66 20.35 27.64
N SER A 148 16.70 20.83 26.39
CA SER A 148 17.21 20.08 25.24
C SER A 148 18.73 19.89 25.34
N PRO A 149 19.24 18.69 25.61
CA PRO A 149 20.68 18.47 25.70
C PRO A 149 21.19 18.31 24.26
N ARG A 150 21.96 19.27 23.77
CA ARG A 150 22.62 19.22 22.44
C ARG A 150 23.37 17.89 22.21
N ALA A 151 23.91 17.31 23.28
CA ALA A 151 24.56 16.01 23.27
C ALA A 151 23.60 14.84 22.99
N VAL A 152 22.36 14.90 23.50
CA VAL A 152 21.33 13.87 23.27
C VAL A 152 20.83 13.92 21.84
N ALA A 153 20.55 15.11 21.29
CA ALA A 153 20.14 15.22 19.89
C ALA A 153 21.17 14.61 18.93
N HIS A 154 22.46 14.94 19.10
CA HIS A 154 23.53 14.36 18.28
C HIS A 154 23.67 12.84 18.46
N ALA A 155 23.56 12.32 19.69
CA ALA A 155 23.72 10.89 19.97
C ALA A 155 22.58 10.04 19.39
N TRP A 156 21.36 10.58 19.33
CA TRP A 156 20.16 9.84 18.91
C TRP A 156 19.80 10.04 17.43
N ALA A 157 20.35 11.07 16.78
CA ALA A 157 20.14 11.34 15.36
C ALA A 157 20.41 10.13 14.43
N PRO A 158 21.50 9.34 14.61
CA PRO A 158 21.74 8.18 13.77
C PRO A 158 20.67 7.10 13.90
N ALA A 159 20.11 6.93 15.11
CA ALA A 159 19.04 5.96 15.36
C ALA A 159 17.73 6.38 14.66
N ALA A 160 17.37 7.66 14.73
CA ALA A 160 16.22 8.19 13.99
C ALA A 160 16.41 8.06 12.47
N GLU A 161 17.60 8.37 11.95
CA GLU A 161 17.91 8.21 10.51
C GLU A 161 17.80 6.73 10.08
N GLN A 162 18.29 5.80 10.89
CA GLN A 162 18.21 4.36 10.61
C GLN A 162 16.75 3.88 10.52
N LEU A 163 15.90 4.31 11.45
CA LEU A 163 14.46 4.00 11.43
C LEU A 163 13.79 4.56 10.18
N LEU A 164 14.08 5.80 9.80
CA LEU A 164 13.54 6.42 8.58
C LEU A 164 14.01 5.71 7.31
N ARG A 165 15.27 5.24 7.29
CA ARG A 165 15.79 4.44 6.17
C ARG A 165 15.05 3.11 6.05
N GLY A 166 14.87 2.38 7.16
CA GLY A 166 14.05 1.17 7.18
C GLY A 166 12.62 1.42 6.71
N ALA A 167 12.01 2.53 7.13
CA ALA A 167 10.68 2.93 6.65
C ALA A 167 10.65 3.18 5.13
N MET A 168 11.67 3.83 4.57
CA MET A 168 11.76 4.08 3.13
C MET A 168 11.98 2.79 2.32
N ASP A 169 12.73 1.82 2.85
CA ASP A 169 12.94 0.52 2.23
C ASP A 169 11.65 -0.30 2.21
N ASP A 170 10.91 -0.32 3.34
CA ASP A 170 9.58 -0.91 3.41
C ASP A 170 8.61 -0.27 2.42
N LEU A 171 8.63 1.06 2.27
CA LEU A 171 7.81 1.76 1.29
C LEU A 171 8.17 1.39 -0.15
N ALA A 172 9.45 1.20 -0.47
CA ALA A 172 9.87 0.73 -1.79
C ALA A 172 9.37 -0.69 -2.07
N MET A 173 9.37 -1.57 -1.06
CA MET A 173 8.78 -2.91 -1.18
C MET A 173 7.26 -2.87 -1.37
N ALA A 174 6.57 -1.96 -0.66
CA ALA A 174 5.14 -1.75 -0.83
C ALA A 174 4.79 -1.27 -2.25
N GLU A 175 5.57 -0.33 -2.79
CA GLU A 175 5.45 0.17 -4.16
C GLU A 175 5.56 -0.97 -5.18
N ALA A 176 6.65 -1.74 -5.11
CA ALA A 176 6.87 -2.89 -5.98
C ALA A 176 5.77 -3.96 -5.86
N ALA A 177 5.18 -4.13 -4.67
CA ALA A 177 4.04 -5.02 -4.48
C ALA A 177 2.77 -4.48 -5.19
N VAL A 178 2.47 -3.18 -5.07
CA VAL A 178 1.35 -2.54 -5.77
C VAL A 178 1.53 -2.58 -7.28
N GLU A 179 2.75 -2.38 -7.77
CA GLU A 179 3.08 -2.50 -9.20
C GLU A 179 2.86 -3.91 -9.74
N ARG A 180 3.17 -4.96 -8.95
CA ARG A 180 2.88 -6.35 -9.32
C ARG A 180 1.41 -6.75 -9.15
N MET A 181 0.69 -6.10 -8.23
CA MET A 181 -0.74 -6.30 -8.04
C MET A 181 -1.54 -5.86 -9.29
N ARG A 182 -1.15 -4.73 -9.90
CA ARG A 182 -1.85 -4.15 -11.05
C ARG A 182 -1.99 -5.10 -12.26
N PRO A 183 -0.93 -5.71 -12.81
CA PRO A 183 -1.06 -6.62 -13.94
C PRO A 183 -1.89 -7.86 -13.59
N ALA A 184 -1.81 -8.38 -12.35
CA ALA A 184 -2.66 -9.48 -11.90
C ALA A 184 -4.14 -9.10 -11.91
N MET A 185 -4.49 -7.89 -11.43
CA MET A 185 -5.87 -7.37 -11.50
C MET A 185 -6.36 -7.19 -12.94
N VAL A 186 -5.50 -6.70 -13.84
CA VAL A 186 -5.83 -6.53 -15.26
C VAL A 186 -6.08 -7.88 -15.92
N ALA A 187 -5.21 -8.87 -15.69
CA ALA A 187 -5.37 -10.21 -16.22
C ALA A 187 -6.65 -10.88 -15.69
N GLN A 188 -6.92 -10.77 -14.38
CA GLN A 188 -8.15 -11.24 -13.75
C GLN A 188 -9.39 -10.61 -14.42
N PHE A 189 -9.37 -9.31 -14.69
CA PHE A 189 -10.47 -8.61 -15.35
C PHE A 189 -10.73 -9.13 -16.78
N PHE A 190 -9.68 -9.42 -17.55
CA PHE A 190 -9.82 -9.98 -18.89
C PHE A 190 -10.37 -11.41 -18.86
N ASP A 191 -9.87 -12.27 -17.97
CA ASP A 191 -10.40 -13.63 -17.82
C ASP A 191 -11.88 -13.62 -17.37
N ALA A 192 -12.23 -12.72 -16.45
CA ALA A 192 -13.60 -12.46 -16.04
C ALA A 192 -14.51 -11.98 -17.19
N SER A 193 -14.00 -11.09 -18.04
CA SER A 193 -14.77 -10.54 -19.16
C SER A 193 -15.06 -11.61 -20.22
N MET A 194 -14.11 -12.50 -20.48
CA MET A 194 -14.32 -13.65 -21.37
C MET A 194 -15.44 -14.57 -20.87
N LEU A 195 -15.56 -14.76 -19.55
CA LEU A 195 -16.66 -15.53 -18.96
C LEU A 195 -18.03 -14.88 -19.15
N LEU A 196 -18.11 -13.56 -19.02
CA LEU A 196 -19.40 -12.84 -19.02
C LEU A 196 -19.94 -12.54 -20.42
N HIS A 197 -19.05 -12.51 -21.42
CA HIS A 197 -19.38 -12.07 -22.78
C HIS A 197 -19.06 -13.10 -23.88
N GLY A 198 -18.34 -14.18 -23.55
CA GLY A 198 -18.14 -15.34 -24.43
C GLY A 198 -19.22 -16.40 -24.21
#